data_AF-A0A2T0RE28-F1
#
_entry.id   AF-A0A2T0RE28-F1
#
_cell.length_a   1.000
_cell.length_b   1.000
_cell.length_c   1.000
_cell.angle_alpha   90.00
_cell.angle_beta   90.00
_cell.angle_gamma   90.00
#
_symmetry.space_group_name_H-M   'P 1'
#
loop_
_entity.id
_entity.type
_entity.pdbx_description
1 polymer ?
#
loop_
_entity_poly.entity_id
_entity_poly.type
_entity_poly.pdbx_seq_one_letter_code
_entity_poly.pdbx_strand_id
1 'polypeptide(L)' 'MTVTQSAPAAQKPATISEAPTDSAADLLNAMAAMPADHPSRALLRDRAIEAWLPLARHLAHRYSGRGEPTDDLI' A
#
# COMPACT_ATOMS: atom_id res chain seq x y z
N MET A 1 -3.75 7.45 50.66
CA MET A 1 -3.55 8.51 49.65
C MET A 1 -3.23 7.82 48.33
N THR A 2 -4.24 7.63 47.47
CA THR A 2 -4.08 6.98 46.16
C THR A 2 -4.14 8.05 45.08
N VAL A 3 -3.08 8.11 44.26
CA VAL A 3 -2.91 9.03 43.13
C VAL A 3 -3.79 8.57 41.97
N THR A 4 -4.64 9.47 41.48
CA THR A 4 -5.36 9.34 40.20
C THR A 4 -4.40 9.67 39.06
N GLN A 5 -4.06 8.69 38.22
CA GLN A 5 -3.32 8.89 36.98
C GLN A 5 -4.30 8.92 35.80
N SER A 6 -4.41 10.08 35.17
CA SER A 6 -5.09 10.30 33.90
C SER A 6 -4.40 9.57 32.75
N ALA A 7 -5.16 8.87 31.91
CA ALA A 7 -4.69 8.35 30.62
C ALA A 7 -5.25 9.21 29.47
N PRO A 8 -4.44 9.60 28.48
CA PRO A 8 -4.81 10.57 27.46
C PRO A 8 -5.50 9.95 26.24
N ALA A 9 -6.35 10.79 25.64
CA ALA A 9 -6.74 10.91 24.25
C ALA A 9 -6.58 9.69 23.32
N ALA A 10 -7.73 9.14 22.92
CA ALA A 10 -7.91 8.33 21.72
C ALA A 10 -7.25 9.01 20.51
N GLN A 11 -6.16 8.41 20.04
CA GLN A 11 -5.54 8.78 18.77
C GLN A 11 -6.45 8.27 17.65
N LYS A 12 -6.96 9.21 16.85
CA LYS A 12 -7.65 8.93 15.58
C LYS A 12 -6.74 8.04 14.72
N PRO A 13 -7.25 6.95 14.12
CA PRO A 13 -6.43 6.16 13.20
C PRO A 13 -5.96 7.07 12.08
N ALA A 14 -4.65 7.04 11.86
CA ALA A 14 -3.96 7.84 10.88
C ALA A 14 -4.65 7.73 9.51
N THR A 15 -4.81 8.89 8.87
CA THR A 15 -5.22 9.08 7.49
C THR A 15 -4.55 8.04 6.60
N ILE A 16 -5.39 7.27 5.92
CA ILE A 16 -5.04 6.33 4.87
C ILE A 16 -4.17 7.10 3.88
N SER A 17 -2.87 6.81 3.79
CA SER A 17 -2.07 7.24 2.63
C SER A 17 -2.50 6.39 1.44
N GLU A 18 -3.73 6.59 0.98
CA GLU A 18 -4.20 6.17 -0.33
C GLU A 18 -3.43 7.00 -1.35
N ALA A 19 -2.35 6.43 -1.90
CA ALA A 19 -2.09 6.75 -3.28
C ALA A 19 -3.39 6.40 -4.04
N PRO A 20 -3.97 7.33 -4.81
CA PRO A 20 -5.25 7.09 -5.45
C PRO A 20 -5.14 5.84 -6.32
N THR A 21 -5.91 4.80 -5.98
CA THR A 21 -5.92 3.53 -6.69
C THR A 21 -6.21 3.72 -8.18
N ASP A 22 -7.00 4.73 -8.51
CA ASP A 22 -7.26 5.16 -9.89
C ASP A 22 -5.95 5.44 -10.66
N SER A 23 -4.98 6.14 -10.05
CA SER A 23 -3.68 6.41 -10.66
C SER A 23 -2.87 5.13 -10.92
N ALA A 24 -2.95 4.15 -10.03
CA ALA A 24 -2.27 2.86 -10.20
C ALA A 24 -2.94 1.99 -11.27
N ALA A 25 -4.27 2.01 -11.36
CA ALA A 25 -5.04 1.35 -12.40
C ALA A 25 -4.81 1.99 -13.78
N ASP A 26 -4.70 3.33 -13.84
CA ASP A 26 -4.41 4.07 -15.06
C ASP A 26 -3.07 3.70 -15.67
N LEU A 27 -2.04 3.44 -14.85
CA LEU A 27 -0.74 2.95 -15.31
C LEU A 27 -0.84 1.56 -15.97
N LEU A 28 -1.67 0.67 -15.43
CA LEU A 28 -1.94 -0.64 -16.03
C LEU A 28 -2.71 -0.51 -17.35
N ASN A 29 -3.69 0.37 -17.42
CA ASN A 29 -4.45 0.66 -18.64
C ASN A 29 -3.55 1.23 -19.74
N ALA A 30 -2.70 2.21 -19.39
CA ALA A 30 -1.71 2.77 -20.30
C ALA A 30 -0.73 1.71 -20.79
N MET A 31 -0.32 0.79 -19.92
CA MET A 31 0.54 -0.33 -20.30
C MET A 31 -0.20 -1.26 -21.25
N ALA A 32 -1.44 -1.65 -20.95
CA ALA A 32 -2.25 -2.54 -21.79
C ALA A 32 -2.52 -1.98 -23.19
N ALA A 33 -2.61 -0.66 -23.34
CA ALA A 33 -2.79 0.01 -24.63
C ALA A 33 -1.53 0.01 -25.53
N MET A 34 -0.34 -0.33 -25.00
CA MET A 34 0.89 -0.39 -25.78
C MET A 34 1.12 -1.76 -26.45
N PRO A 35 1.77 -1.80 -27.64
CA PRO A 35 2.26 -3.04 -28.23
C PRO A 35 3.17 -3.81 -27.25
N ALA A 36 3.11 -5.15 -27.27
CA ALA A 36 3.82 -6.01 -26.32
C ALA A 36 5.35 -5.76 -26.27
N ASP A 37 5.96 -5.42 -27.41
CA ASP A 37 7.40 -5.20 -27.53
C ASP A 37 7.82 -3.74 -27.34
N HIS A 38 6.88 -2.86 -26.97
CA HIS A 38 7.17 -1.45 -26.82
C HIS A 38 8.09 -1.20 -25.61
N PRO A 39 9.23 -0.50 -25.78
CA PRO A 39 10.25 -0.35 -24.72
C PRO A 39 9.73 0.34 -23.46
N SER A 40 8.74 1.23 -23.58
CA SER A 40 8.14 1.94 -22.43
C SER A 40 7.26 1.07 -21.55
N ARG A 41 6.91 -0.17 -21.95
CA ARG A 41 6.11 -1.06 -21.11
C ARG A 41 6.80 -1.42 -19.80
N ALA A 42 8.12 -1.60 -19.83
CA ALA A 42 8.89 -1.90 -18.62
C ALA A 42 8.75 -0.77 -17.58
N LEU A 43 8.90 0.47 -18.02
CA LEU A 43 8.79 1.65 -17.16
C LEU A 43 7.36 1.82 -16.59
N LEU A 44 6.31 1.59 -17.38
CA LEU A 44 4.94 1.63 -16.87
C LEU A 44 4.65 0.54 -15.86
N ARG A 45 5.16 -0.68 -16.10
CA ARG A 45 5.06 -1.79 -15.16
C ARG A 45 5.71 -1.43 -13.82
N ASP A 46 6.92 -0.91 -13.83
CA ASP A 46 7.66 -0.57 -12.61
C ASP A 46 6.92 0.52 -11.80
N ARG A 47 6.42 1.56 -12.49
CA ARG A 47 5.58 2.59 -11.85
C ARG A 47 4.28 2.03 -11.28
N ALA A 48 3.63 1.11 -11.99
CA ALA A 48 2.41 0.47 -11.49
C ALA A 48 2.71 -0.34 -10.21
N ILE A 49 3.78 -1.12 -10.19
CA ILE A 49 4.22 -1.88 -9.01
C ILE A 49 4.43 -0.93 -7.82
N GLU A 50 5.21 0.14 -8.00
CA GLU A 50 5.48 1.13 -6.94
C GLU A 50 4.19 1.80 -6.42
N ALA A 51 3.26 2.13 -7.32
CA ALA A 51 1.99 2.75 -6.97
C ALA A 51 1.09 1.83 -6.13
N TRP A 52 1.19 0.50 -6.31
CA TRP A 52 0.41 -0.49 -5.54
C TRP A 52 1.07 -0.90 -4.22
N LEU A 53 2.34 -0.57 -3.98
CA LEU A 53 3.04 -0.93 -2.73
C LEU A 53 2.32 -0.48 -1.44
N PRO A 54 1.71 0.72 -1.35
CA PRO A 54 0.95 1.10 -0.16
C PRO A 54 -0.21 0.15 0.16
N LEU A 55 -0.94 -0.31 -0.87
CA LEU A 55 -2.03 -1.27 -0.69
C LEU A 55 -1.49 -2.65 -0.31
N ALA A 56 -0.42 -3.13 -0.96
CA ALA A 56 0.21 -4.40 -0.60
C ALA A 56 0.64 -4.41 0.88
N ARG A 57 1.30 -3.34 1.34
CA ARG A 57 1.64 -3.14 2.76
C ARG A 57 0.42 -3.16 3.67
N HIS A 58 -0.67 -2.51 3.28
CA HIS A 58 -1.91 -2.51 4.06
C HIS A 58 -2.49 -3.93 4.19
N LEU A 59 -2.53 -4.69 3.11
CA LEU A 59 -2.99 -6.08 3.10
C LEU A 59 -2.08 -6.99 3.95
N ALA A 60 -0.76 -6.83 3.82
CA ALA A 60 0.22 -7.55 4.64
C ALA A 60 0.01 -7.29 6.13
N HIS A 61 -0.16 -6.03 6.56
CA HIS A 61 -0.44 -5.70 7.95
C HIS A 61 -1.75 -6.34 8.45
N ARG A 62 -2.81 -6.34 7.64
CA ARG A 62 -4.10 -6.95 8.00
C ARG A 62 -3.99 -8.46 8.25
N TYR A 63 -3.05 -9.12 7.57
CA TYR A 63 -2.88 -10.57 7.62
C TYR A 63 -1.65 -11.03 8.41
N SER A 64 -0.92 -10.08 9.00
CA SER A 64 0.20 -10.32 9.91
C SER A 64 -0.23 -11.02 11.22
N GLY A 65 0.74 -11.55 11.97
CA GLY A 65 0.50 -12.17 13.28
C GLY A 65 0.06 -13.64 13.24
N ARG A 66 0.24 -14.32 12.10
CA ARG A 66 -0.12 -15.74 11.91
C ARG A 66 1.07 -16.71 11.83
N GLY A 67 2.26 -16.26 12.21
CA GLY A 67 3.48 -17.07 12.22
C GLY A 67 4.48 -16.76 11.10
N GLU A 68 4.07 -15.98 10.09
CA GLU A 68 4.96 -15.48 9.02
C GLU A 68 5.37 -14.02 9.27
N PRO A 69 6.62 -13.63 8.94
CA PRO A 69 7.07 -12.23 8.93
C PRO A 69 6.22 -11.36 7.99
N THR A 70 5.98 -10.11 8.38
CA THR A 70 5.21 -9.16 7.54
C THR A 70 5.90 -8.88 6.19
N ASP A 71 7.23 -8.91 6.16
CA ASP A 71 8.02 -8.67 4.93
C ASP A 71 7.82 -9.77 3.89
N ASP A 72 7.49 -11.00 4.31
CA ASP A 72 7.18 -12.12 3.40
C ASP A 72 5.75 -12.02 2.82
N LEU A 73 4.91 -11.16 3.38
CA LEU A 73 3.53 -10.93 2.92
C LEU A 73 3.42 -9.78 1.89
N ILE A 74 4.53 -9.13 1.54
CA ILE A 74 4.59 -7.97 0.64
C ILE A 74 5.14 -8.37 -0.72
#